data_AF-A0A1X7CQP7-F1
#
_entry.id   AF-A0A1X7CQP7-F1
#
_cell.length_a   1.000
_cell.length_b   1.000
_cell.length_c   1.000
_cell.angle_alpha   90.00
_cell.angle_beta   90.00
_cell.angle_gamma   90.00
#
_symmetry.space_group_name_H-M   'P 1'
#
loop_
_entity.id
_entity.type
_entity.pdbx_description
1 polymer ?
#
loop_
_entity_poly.entity_id
_entity_poly.type
_entity_poly.pdbx_seq_one_letter_code
_entity_poly.pdbx_strand_id
1 'polypeptide(L)'
;MNFLRGIVRAQGQIFLQAGWGPAVFALAAMTVASAWFALAALAGAAVQAGCALALARWDDARGLRRLREGGTRARSGIPGHDPESSRVGAKALARSRAGVIPAEVDQGLHGFNGALTGCAAVLSCGPGIPAALWTLAGSAVCALIVWGAPKLSWPESLPLLTGPFCLVNSIAVAVAVPFERAQGAVVPLGSPVHDVLAGAVRGPAASGLMGYGALLVTVALGVAIPARGSRILRIGVPVLAAALTVPLWWVITAVGVAPYTWPFVLVTWTVLALRSRQWRAGEARHDER
;
A
#
# COMPACT_ATOMS: atom_id res chain seq x y z
N MET A 1 -12.33 -11.92 13.45
CA MET A 1 -11.95 -11.34 12.15
C MET A 1 -13.09 -11.57 11.18
N ASN A 2 -13.57 -10.51 10.51
CA ASN A 2 -14.55 -10.64 9.43
C ASN A 2 -13.86 -10.24 8.11
N PHE A 3 -13.55 -11.23 7.27
CA PHE A 3 -12.77 -11.02 6.05
C PHE A 3 -13.47 -10.09 5.05
N LEU A 4 -14.78 -10.23 4.88
CA LEU A 4 -15.59 -9.36 4.01
C LEU A 4 -15.57 -7.91 4.48
N ARG A 5 -15.66 -7.70 5.79
CA ARG A 5 -15.49 -6.37 6.41
C ARG A 5 -14.12 -5.77 6.10
N GLY A 6 -13.06 -6.57 6.17
CA GLY A 6 -11.71 -6.15 5.79
C GLY A 6 -11.60 -5.71 4.33
N ILE A 7 -12.18 -6.48 3.40
CA ILE A 7 -12.20 -6.15 1.96
C ILE A 7 -12.91 -4.83 1.69
N VAL A 8 -14.06 -4.59 2.33
CA VAL A 8 -14.80 -3.34 2.16
C VAL A 8 -14.02 -2.17 2.78
N ARG A 9 -13.50 -2.32 4.00
CA ARG A 9 -12.71 -1.27 4.66
C ARG A 9 -11.44 -0.89 3.90
N ALA A 10 -10.85 -1.84 3.16
CA ALA A 10 -9.69 -1.57 2.32
C ALA A 10 -9.94 -0.43 1.30
N GLN A 11 -11.19 -0.23 0.88
CA GLN A 11 -11.54 0.83 -0.07
C GLN A 11 -11.45 2.22 0.58
N GLY A 12 -11.79 2.33 1.86
CA GLY A 12 -11.58 3.56 2.64
C GLY A 12 -10.11 3.81 2.95
N GLN A 13 -9.31 2.75 3.09
CA GLN A 13 -7.87 2.83 3.35
C GLN A 13 -7.07 3.40 2.18
N ILE A 14 -7.63 3.46 0.96
CA ILE A 14 -7.07 4.24 -0.16
C ILE A 14 -6.87 5.71 0.24
N PHE A 15 -7.77 6.23 1.09
CA PHE A 15 -7.72 7.59 1.65
C PHE A 15 -7.24 7.61 3.10
N LEU A 16 -6.60 6.53 3.57
CA LEU A 16 -6.09 6.37 4.93
C LEU A 16 -7.19 6.42 6.00
N GLN A 17 -8.41 5.99 5.66
CA GLN A 17 -9.55 5.95 6.57
C GLN A 17 -10.04 4.52 6.81
N ALA A 18 -10.01 4.06 8.07
CA ALA A 18 -10.51 2.73 8.46
C ALA A 18 -12.05 2.64 8.61
N GLY A 19 -12.75 3.76 8.41
CA GLY A 19 -14.19 3.89 8.65
C GLY A 19 -15.06 3.24 7.58
N TRP A 20 -16.25 2.79 7.98
CA TRP A 20 -17.26 2.24 7.06
C TRP A 20 -17.81 3.27 6.07
N GLY A 21 -18.06 4.51 6.52
CA GLY A 21 -18.55 5.58 5.67
C GLY A 21 -17.64 5.83 4.46
N PRO A 22 -16.35 6.13 4.67
CA PRO A 22 -15.38 6.30 3.59
C PRO A 22 -15.27 5.09 2.66
N ALA A 23 -15.32 3.87 3.20
CA ALA A 23 -15.26 2.65 2.41
C ALA A 23 -16.46 2.46 1.48
N VAL A 24 -17.68 2.63 2.00
CA VAL A 24 -18.92 2.53 1.20
C VAL A 24 -18.98 3.65 0.17
N PHE A 25 -18.59 4.87 0.56
CA PHE A 25 -18.52 6.00 -0.36
C PHE A 25 -17.54 5.75 -1.51
N ALA A 26 -16.34 5.24 -1.21
CA ALA A 26 -15.34 4.90 -2.22
C ALA A 26 -15.87 3.83 -3.20
N LEU A 27 -16.51 2.77 -2.70
CA LEU A 27 -17.12 1.73 -3.54
C LEU A 27 -18.27 2.27 -4.38
N ALA A 28 -19.13 3.12 -3.82
CA ALA A 28 -20.22 3.74 -4.56
C ALA A 28 -19.67 4.62 -5.68
N ALA A 29 -18.64 5.43 -5.40
CA ALA A 29 -17.97 6.26 -6.40
C ALA A 29 -17.33 5.40 -7.52
N MET A 30 -16.64 4.31 -7.16
CA MET A 30 -16.11 3.37 -8.14
C MET A 30 -17.23 2.74 -8.98
N THR A 31 -18.34 2.34 -8.37
CA THR A 31 -19.48 1.73 -9.07
C THR A 31 -20.14 2.70 -10.04
N VAL A 32 -20.29 3.97 -9.64
CA VAL A 32 -20.79 5.05 -10.51
C VAL A 32 -19.84 5.29 -11.68
N ALA A 33 -18.52 5.23 -11.46
CA ALA A 33 -17.54 5.34 -12.52
C ALA A 33 -17.58 4.13 -13.47
N SER A 34 -17.60 2.92 -12.92
CA SER A 34 -17.80 1.66 -13.63
C SER A 34 -17.98 0.50 -12.66
N ALA A 35 -18.96 -0.36 -12.88
CA ALA A 35 -19.11 -1.60 -12.13
C ALA A 35 -17.83 -2.48 -12.18
N TRP A 36 -17.08 -2.42 -13.29
CA TRP A 36 -15.83 -3.15 -13.44
C TRP A 36 -14.71 -2.64 -12.52
N PHE A 37 -14.66 -1.34 -12.25
CA PHE A 37 -13.72 -0.79 -11.27
C PHE A 37 -14.04 -1.28 -9.87
N ALA A 38 -15.30 -1.27 -9.47
CA ALA A 38 -15.72 -1.77 -8.16
C ALA A 38 -15.41 -3.27 -8.00
N LEU A 39 -15.71 -4.08 -9.02
CA LEU A 39 -15.42 -5.52 -9.00
C LEU A 39 -13.91 -5.81 -8.92
N ALA A 40 -13.10 -5.14 -9.75
CA ALA A 40 -11.65 -5.32 -9.72
C ALA A 40 -11.03 -4.81 -8.42
N ALA A 41 -11.54 -3.72 -7.84
CA ALA A 41 -11.11 -3.21 -6.54
C ALA A 41 -11.37 -4.21 -5.42
N LEU A 42 -12.56 -4.82 -5.39
CA LEU A 42 -12.92 -5.85 -4.42
C LEU A 42 -12.10 -7.13 -4.61
N ALA A 43 -11.92 -7.57 -5.86
CA ALA A 43 -11.13 -8.76 -6.18
C ALA A 43 -9.66 -8.57 -5.78
N GLY A 44 -9.05 -7.45 -6.16
CA GLY A 44 -7.66 -7.15 -5.80
C GLY A 44 -7.46 -7.03 -4.29
N ALA A 45 -8.39 -6.38 -3.57
CA ALA A 45 -8.37 -6.33 -2.11
C ALA A 45 -8.48 -7.71 -1.46
N ALA A 46 -9.37 -8.57 -1.98
CA ALA A 46 -9.54 -9.93 -1.49
C ALA A 46 -8.28 -10.77 -1.70
N VAL A 47 -7.65 -10.68 -2.88
CA VAL A 47 -6.41 -11.39 -3.18
C VAL A 47 -5.27 -10.93 -2.28
N GLN A 48 -5.04 -9.62 -2.18
CA GLN A 48 -3.95 -9.11 -1.34
C GLN A 48 -4.14 -9.51 0.12
N ALA A 49 -5.36 -9.36 0.66
CA ALA A 49 -5.67 -9.71 2.05
C ALA A 49 -5.56 -11.22 2.31
N GLY A 50 -6.04 -12.04 1.37
CA GLY A 50 -5.93 -13.50 1.42
C GLY A 50 -4.47 -13.96 1.40
N CYS A 51 -3.65 -13.40 0.50
CA CYS A 51 -2.22 -13.67 0.44
C CYS A 51 -1.51 -13.25 1.73
N ALA A 52 -1.85 -12.09 2.31
CA ALA A 52 -1.28 -11.64 3.58
C ALA A 52 -1.56 -12.65 4.72
N LEU A 53 -2.80 -13.15 4.82
CA LEU A 53 -3.16 -14.20 5.79
C LEU A 53 -2.40 -15.51 5.54
N ALA A 54 -2.29 -15.93 4.28
CA ALA A 54 -1.56 -17.14 3.92
C ALA A 54 -0.06 -17.05 4.28
N LEU A 55 0.58 -15.91 3.98
CA LEU A 55 1.98 -15.64 4.30
C LEU A 55 2.23 -15.54 5.81
N ALA A 56 1.29 -14.97 6.57
CA ALA A 56 1.37 -14.92 8.03
C ALA A 56 1.33 -16.32 8.65
N ARG A 57 0.42 -17.18 8.19
CA ARG A 57 0.32 -18.58 8.61
C ARG A 57 1.56 -19.38 8.23
N TRP A 58 2.14 -19.09 7.06
CA TRP A 58 3.37 -19.72 6.60
C TRP A 58 4.57 -19.40 7.51
N ASP A 59 4.74 -18.14 7.90
CA ASP A 59 5.84 -17.73 8.80
C ASP A 59 5.71 -18.38 10.18
N ASP A 60 4.49 -18.50 10.71
CA ASP A 60 4.21 -19.16 11.99
C ASP A 60 4.54 -20.66 11.95
N ALA A 61 4.10 -21.35 10.89
CA ALA A 61 4.43 -22.76 10.69
C ALA A 61 5.95 -23.01 10.57
N ARG A 62 6.71 -22.08 9.97
CA ARG A 62 8.18 -22.15 9.94
C ARG A 62 8.81 -21.85 11.30
N GLY A 63 8.24 -20.94 12.07
CA GLY A 63 8.67 -20.65 13.45
C GLY A 63 8.54 -21.87 14.35
N LEU A 64 7.38 -22.53 14.32
CA LEU A 64 7.11 -23.74 15.10
C LEU A 64 8.02 -24.91 14.72
N ARG A 65 8.32 -25.10 13.43
CA ARG A 65 9.29 -26.12 12.99
C ARG A 65 10.68 -25.87 13.55
N ARG A 66 11.18 -24.62 13.50
CA ARG A 66 12.47 -24.24 14.09
C ARG A 66 12.53 -24.48 15.60
N LEU A 67 11.46 -24.16 16.32
CA LEU A 67 11.38 -24.44 17.76
C LEU A 67 11.34 -25.94 18.05
N ARG A 68 10.67 -26.73 17.22
CA ARG A 68 10.64 -28.19 17.37
C ARG A 68 12.01 -28.82 17.10
N GLU A 69 12.72 -28.36 16.08
CA GLU A 69 14.07 -28.81 15.72
C GLU A 69 15.14 -28.37 16.73
N GLY A 70 15.04 -27.14 17.24
CA GLY A 70 15.89 -26.64 18.33
C GLY A 70 15.55 -27.30 19.68
N GLY A 71 14.26 -27.58 19.91
CA GLY A 71 13.76 -28.29 21.08
C GLY A 71 14.12 -29.77 21.10
N THR A 72 14.21 -30.46 19.95
CA THR A 72 14.78 -31.82 19.89
C THR A 72 16.27 -31.85 20.19
N ARG A 73 17.02 -30.75 19.96
CA ARG A 73 18.40 -30.60 20.45
C ARG A 73 18.48 -30.29 21.95
N ALA A 74 17.48 -29.60 22.51
CA ALA A 74 17.43 -29.23 23.93
C ALA A 74 16.74 -30.27 24.84
N ARG A 75 15.98 -31.23 24.28
CA ARG A 75 15.23 -32.28 25.00
C ARG A 75 16.09 -33.41 25.57
N SER A 76 17.34 -33.13 25.92
CA SER A 76 18.09 -33.94 26.90
C SER A 76 17.71 -33.61 28.36
N GLY A 77 16.67 -32.80 28.63
CA GLY A 77 16.21 -32.52 30.00
C GLY A 77 14.75 -32.06 30.12
N ILE A 78 13.91 -32.96 30.68
CA ILE A 78 12.65 -32.84 31.46
C ILE A 78 11.43 -32.06 30.90
N PRO A 79 10.21 -32.67 30.86
CA PRO A 79 8.96 -31.97 30.59
C PRO A 79 8.10 -31.71 31.86
N GLY A 80 7.56 -30.50 31.97
CA GLY A 80 6.43 -30.14 32.82
C GLY A 80 5.60 -29.05 32.15
N HIS A 81 4.28 -29.24 32.01
CA HIS A 81 3.40 -28.27 31.36
C HIS A 81 2.92 -27.24 32.40
N ASP A 82 3.62 -26.12 32.50
CA ASP A 82 3.28 -25.02 33.41
C ASP A 82 2.26 -24.05 32.75
N PRO A 83 1.13 -23.70 33.40
CA PRO A 83 0.20 -22.69 32.91
C PRO A 83 0.81 -21.30 32.65
N GLU A 84 1.94 -20.94 33.27
CA GLU A 84 2.68 -19.71 33.00
C GLU A 84 3.30 -19.72 31.59
N SER A 85 3.81 -20.87 31.14
CA SER A 85 4.35 -21.05 29.79
C SER A 85 3.30 -20.84 28.70
N SER A 86 2.04 -21.23 28.97
CA SER A 86 0.90 -21.01 28.08
C SER A 86 0.53 -19.52 27.94
N ARG A 87 0.62 -18.75 29.03
CA ARG A 87 0.37 -17.29 29.00
C ARG A 87 1.48 -16.53 28.27
N VAL A 88 2.73 -16.93 28.46
CA VAL A 88 3.88 -16.36 27.75
C VAL A 88 3.78 -16.68 26.25
N GLY A 89 3.42 -17.92 25.89
CA GLY A 89 3.14 -18.33 24.51
C GLY A 89 2.02 -17.54 23.85
N ALA A 90 0.90 -17.31 24.57
CA ALA A 90 -0.22 -16.50 24.06
C ALA A 90 0.18 -15.03 23.83
N LYS A 91 0.98 -14.43 24.72
CA LYS A 91 1.51 -13.07 24.54
C LYS A 91 2.52 -12.98 23.40
N ALA A 92 3.36 -13.99 23.22
CA ALA A 92 4.32 -14.07 22.12
C ALA A 92 3.60 -14.24 20.76
N LEU A 93 2.56 -15.06 20.70
CA LEU A 93 1.71 -15.24 19.52
C LEU A 93 0.90 -13.98 19.19
N ALA A 94 0.37 -13.28 20.21
CA ALA A 94 -0.33 -12.01 20.03
C ALA A 94 0.57 -10.91 19.43
N ARG A 95 1.89 -10.98 19.69
CA ARG A 95 2.91 -10.11 19.09
C ARG A 95 3.48 -10.63 17.78
N SER A 96 3.19 -11.88 17.42
CA SER A 96 3.65 -12.47 16.17
C SER A 96 2.82 -11.96 14.99
N ARG A 97 3.38 -12.06 13.78
CA ARG A 97 2.65 -11.71 12.56
C ARG A 97 1.32 -12.46 12.42
N ALA A 98 1.24 -13.70 12.88
CA ALA A 98 -0.01 -14.46 12.83
C ALA A 98 -1.09 -13.90 13.78
N GLY A 99 -0.71 -13.22 14.86
CA GLY A 99 -1.64 -12.52 15.75
C GLY A 99 -2.08 -11.16 15.22
N VAL A 100 -1.16 -10.39 14.62
CA VAL A 100 -1.40 -9.00 14.22
C VAL A 100 -2.08 -8.89 12.84
N ILE A 101 -1.64 -9.68 11.85
CA ILE A 101 -2.12 -9.58 10.46
C ILE A 101 -3.64 -9.77 10.34
N PRO A 102 -4.31 -10.71 11.03
CA PRO A 102 -5.76 -10.82 11.00
C PRO A 102 -6.50 -9.54 11.44
N ALA A 103 -5.97 -8.82 12.42
CA ALA A 103 -6.55 -7.56 12.89
C ALA A 103 -6.31 -6.43 11.86
N GLU A 104 -5.12 -6.36 11.28
CA GLU A 104 -4.81 -5.40 10.22
C GLU A 104 -5.64 -5.64 8.94
N VAL A 105 -5.90 -6.90 8.61
CA VAL A 105 -6.82 -7.30 7.54
C VAL A 105 -8.25 -6.84 7.85
N ASP A 106 -8.74 -7.02 9.08
CA ASP A 106 -10.07 -6.53 9.50
C ASP A 106 -10.17 -4.98 9.46
N GLN A 107 -9.04 -4.28 9.60
CA GLN A 107 -8.92 -2.83 9.44
C GLN A 107 -8.76 -2.39 7.96
N GLY A 108 -8.57 -3.33 7.02
CA GLY A 108 -8.40 -3.06 5.59
C GLY A 108 -6.98 -2.70 5.15
N LEU A 109 -5.97 -2.81 6.01
CA LEU A 109 -4.59 -2.39 5.72
C LEU A 109 -3.89 -3.28 4.69
N HIS A 110 -4.36 -4.52 4.51
CA HIS A 110 -3.78 -5.49 3.55
C HIS A 110 -4.59 -5.65 2.25
N GLY A 111 -5.48 -4.70 1.92
CA GLY A 111 -6.29 -4.79 0.70
C GLY A 111 -6.20 -3.60 -0.26
N PHE A 112 -5.85 -2.41 0.23
CA PHE A 112 -6.02 -1.18 -0.56
C PHE A 112 -5.05 -1.06 -1.75
N ASN A 113 -3.84 -1.62 -1.65
CA ASN A 113 -2.88 -1.64 -2.77
C ASN A 113 -3.36 -2.58 -3.89
N GLY A 114 -3.95 -3.72 -3.54
CA GLY A 114 -4.58 -4.65 -4.45
C GLY A 114 -5.83 -4.06 -5.09
N ALA A 115 -6.64 -3.31 -4.32
CA ALA A 115 -7.78 -2.58 -4.85
C ALA A 115 -7.37 -1.60 -5.95
N LEU A 116 -6.37 -0.76 -5.68
CA LEU A 116 -5.81 0.17 -6.67
C LEU A 116 -5.20 -0.56 -7.86
N THR A 117 -4.55 -1.71 -7.64
CA THR A 117 -3.98 -2.54 -8.71
C THR A 117 -5.07 -3.09 -9.62
N GLY A 118 -6.19 -3.57 -9.07
CA GLY A 118 -7.33 -4.00 -9.84
C GLY A 118 -7.95 -2.87 -10.67
N CYS A 119 -8.13 -1.69 -10.08
CA CYS A 119 -8.58 -0.52 -10.82
C CYS A 119 -7.63 -0.15 -11.96
N ALA A 120 -6.32 -0.13 -11.69
CA ALA A 120 -5.32 0.15 -12.72
C ALA A 120 -5.31 -0.91 -13.83
N ALA A 121 -5.56 -2.18 -13.51
CA ALA A 121 -5.70 -3.26 -14.48
C ALA A 121 -6.86 -3.02 -15.45
N VAL A 122 -8.04 -2.69 -14.92
CA VAL A 122 -9.23 -2.39 -15.74
C VAL A 122 -9.03 -1.11 -16.55
N LEU A 123 -8.41 -0.09 -15.96
CA LEU A 123 -8.07 1.13 -16.68
C LEU A 123 -7.09 0.84 -17.82
N SER A 124 -6.21 -0.15 -17.66
CA SER A 124 -5.15 -0.44 -18.62
C SER A 124 -5.53 -1.36 -19.75
N CYS A 125 -6.32 -2.37 -19.46
CA CYS A 125 -6.65 -3.42 -20.42
C CYS A 125 -8.13 -3.42 -20.81
N GLY A 126 -8.94 -2.54 -20.22
CA GLY A 126 -10.40 -2.66 -20.24
C GLY A 126 -10.90 -3.85 -19.39
N PRO A 127 -12.22 -4.03 -19.26
CA PRO A 127 -12.78 -5.21 -18.60
C PRO A 127 -12.51 -6.46 -19.44
N GLY A 128 -11.87 -7.47 -18.84
CA GLY A 128 -11.58 -8.73 -19.53
C GLY A 128 -10.56 -9.60 -18.82
N ILE A 129 -10.19 -10.71 -19.47
CA ILE A 129 -9.22 -11.68 -18.95
C ILE A 129 -7.87 -11.04 -18.62
N PRO A 130 -7.27 -10.16 -19.44
CA PRO A 130 -5.99 -9.53 -19.10
C PRO A 130 -6.05 -8.72 -17.82
N ALA A 131 -7.11 -7.91 -17.64
CA ALA A 131 -7.31 -7.14 -16.42
C ALA A 131 -7.53 -8.04 -15.19
N ALA A 132 -8.27 -9.14 -15.34
CA ALA A 132 -8.47 -10.11 -14.27
C ALA A 132 -7.15 -10.77 -13.86
N LEU A 133 -6.37 -11.29 -14.82
CA LEU A 133 -5.07 -11.92 -14.55
C LEU A 133 -4.11 -10.95 -13.86
N TRP A 134 -4.04 -9.71 -14.34
CA TRP A 134 -3.19 -8.70 -13.72
C TRP A 134 -3.68 -8.28 -12.34
N THR A 135 -5.00 -8.18 -12.13
CA THR A 135 -5.59 -7.92 -10.81
C THR A 135 -5.15 -8.99 -9.81
N LEU A 136 -5.23 -10.27 -10.19
CA LEU A 136 -4.83 -11.38 -9.33
C LEU A 136 -3.31 -11.37 -9.07
N ALA A 137 -2.50 -11.34 -10.13
CA ALA A 137 -1.05 -11.42 -10.04
C ALA A 137 -0.46 -10.19 -9.33
N GLY A 138 -0.83 -8.98 -9.75
CA GLY A 138 -0.33 -7.74 -9.19
C GLY A 138 -0.73 -7.55 -7.72
N SER A 139 -1.94 -7.95 -7.33
CA SER A 139 -2.37 -7.89 -5.92
C SER A 139 -1.63 -8.89 -5.04
N ALA A 140 -1.32 -10.08 -5.56
CA ALA A 140 -0.48 -11.05 -4.86
C ALA A 140 0.96 -10.52 -4.67
N VAL A 141 1.52 -9.86 -5.70
CA VAL A 141 2.83 -9.20 -5.60
C VAL A 141 2.80 -8.06 -4.58
N CYS A 142 1.73 -7.27 -4.52
CA CYS A 142 1.55 -6.25 -3.47
C CYS A 142 1.61 -6.88 -2.06
N ALA A 143 0.97 -8.03 -1.85
CA ALA A 143 1.05 -8.74 -0.57
C ALA A 143 2.48 -9.21 -0.26
N LEU A 144 3.22 -9.71 -1.25
CA LEU A 144 4.61 -10.12 -1.08
C LEU A 144 5.53 -8.95 -0.72
N ILE A 145 5.35 -7.79 -1.35
CA ILE A 145 6.11 -6.57 -1.04
C ILE A 145 5.84 -6.15 0.42
N VAL A 146 4.57 -6.05 0.81
CA VAL A 146 4.18 -5.66 2.19
C VAL A 146 4.74 -6.65 3.21
N TRP A 147 4.63 -7.94 2.94
CA TRP A 147 5.17 -8.98 3.80
C TRP A 147 6.71 -8.96 3.89
N GLY A 148 7.37 -8.66 2.78
CA GLY A 148 8.83 -8.63 2.64
C GLY A 148 9.48 -7.37 3.18
N ALA A 149 8.78 -6.24 3.24
CA ALA A 149 9.38 -4.95 3.62
C ALA A 149 10.14 -4.98 4.96
N PRO A 150 9.59 -5.54 6.06
CA PRO A 150 10.36 -5.65 7.31
C PRO A 150 11.59 -6.57 7.22
N LYS A 151 11.60 -7.53 6.29
CA LYS A 151 12.74 -8.44 6.07
C LYS A 151 13.88 -7.77 5.30
N LEU A 152 13.57 -6.70 4.58
CA LEU A 152 14.52 -5.86 3.86
C LEU A 152 14.93 -4.62 4.68
N SER A 153 14.76 -4.66 6.01
CA SER A 153 15.09 -3.55 6.91
C SER A 153 14.37 -2.23 6.56
N TRP A 154 13.17 -2.31 5.99
CA TRP A 154 12.35 -1.12 5.73
C TRP A 154 12.11 -0.35 7.05
N PRO A 155 12.30 0.99 7.09
CA PRO A 155 12.19 1.74 8.33
C PRO A 155 10.79 1.63 8.93
N GLU A 156 10.68 1.18 10.18
CA GLU A 156 9.39 1.06 10.88
C GLU A 156 8.66 2.41 11.02
N SER A 157 9.40 3.52 10.96
CA SER A 157 8.86 4.88 10.99
C SER A 157 8.20 5.33 9.69
N LEU A 158 8.36 4.59 8.59
CA LEU A 158 7.85 4.95 7.27
C LEU A 158 6.75 3.97 6.83
N PRO A 159 5.47 4.39 6.77
CA PRO A 159 4.42 3.54 6.23
C PRO A 159 4.67 3.29 4.74
N LEU A 160 4.36 2.10 4.23
CA LEU A 160 4.52 1.78 2.81
C LEU A 160 3.56 2.57 1.89
N LEU A 161 2.48 3.13 2.46
CA LEU A 161 1.45 3.87 1.72
C LEU A 161 0.96 3.05 0.50
N THR A 162 0.74 3.71 -0.63
CA THR A 162 0.42 3.10 -1.92
C THR A 162 1.67 2.71 -2.74
N GLY A 163 2.85 2.67 -2.11
CA GLY A 163 4.12 2.32 -2.74
C GLY A 163 4.11 0.95 -3.45
N PRO A 164 3.61 -0.13 -2.81
CA PRO A 164 3.50 -1.44 -3.46
C PRO A 164 2.67 -1.39 -4.76
N PHE A 165 1.50 -0.74 -4.73
CA PHE A 165 0.68 -0.52 -5.91
C PHE A 165 1.42 0.22 -7.02
N CYS A 166 2.11 1.31 -6.67
CA CYS A 166 2.83 2.12 -7.66
C CYS A 166 3.96 1.34 -8.30
N LEU A 167 4.74 0.61 -7.50
CA LEU A 167 5.86 -0.20 -7.98
C LEU A 167 5.37 -1.30 -8.93
N VAL A 168 4.37 -2.07 -8.51
CA VAL A 168 3.82 -3.18 -9.30
C VAL A 168 3.31 -2.71 -10.66
N ASN A 169 2.51 -1.65 -10.70
CA ASN A 169 1.94 -1.18 -11.97
C ASN A 169 2.92 -0.39 -12.83
N SER A 170 3.91 0.29 -12.24
CA SER A 170 4.98 0.93 -13.01
C SER A 170 5.82 -0.09 -13.76
N ILE A 171 6.17 -1.21 -13.10
CA ILE A 171 6.89 -2.32 -13.73
C ILE A 171 6.05 -2.94 -14.85
N ALA A 172 4.75 -3.13 -14.62
CA ALA A 172 3.85 -3.67 -15.63
C ALA A 172 3.84 -2.83 -16.90
N VAL A 173 3.69 -1.51 -16.77
CA VAL A 173 3.75 -0.58 -17.91
C VAL A 173 5.13 -0.61 -18.57
N ALA A 174 6.21 -0.62 -17.79
CA ALA A 174 7.57 -0.66 -18.32
C ALA A 174 7.88 -1.95 -19.10
N VAL A 175 7.22 -3.06 -18.79
CA VAL A 175 7.37 -4.35 -19.49
C VAL A 175 6.42 -4.47 -20.68
N ALA A 176 5.16 -4.07 -20.51
CA ALA A 176 4.12 -4.20 -21.54
C ALA A 176 4.42 -3.33 -22.77
N VAL A 177 4.87 -2.09 -22.55
CA VAL A 177 5.08 -1.12 -23.61
C VAL A 177 6.17 -1.55 -24.62
N PRO A 178 7.36 -2.04 -24.21
CA PRO A 178 8.33 -2.63 -25.14
C PRO A 178 7.83 -3.89 -25.84
N PHE A 179 7.06 -4.73 -25.15
CA PHE A 179 6.52 -5.98 -25.69
C PHE A 179 5.52 -5.73 -26.83
N GLU A 180 4.58 -4.81 -26.64
CA GLU A 180 3.63 -4.40 -27.68
C GLU A 180 4.34 -3.81 -28.91
N ARG A 181 5.36 -2.98 -28.69
CA ARG A 181 6.19 -2.43 -29.78
C ARG A 181 6.93 -3.51 -30.56
N ALA A 182 7.47 -4.51 -29.88
CA ALA A 182 8.16 -5.64 -30.52
C ALA A 182 7.21 -6.50 -31.37
N GLN A 183 5.93 -6.54 -31.01
CA GLN A 183 4.90 -7.30 -31.74
C GLN A 183 4.27 -6.52 -32.91
N GLY A 184 4.72 -5.28 -33.17
CA GLY A 184 4.12 -4.43 -34.21
C GLY A 184 2.67 -4.03 -33.94
N ALA A 185 2.21 -4.19 -32.68
CA ALA A 185 0.87 -3.80 -32.30
C ALA A 185 0.75 -2.28 -32.33
N VAL A 186 -0.17 -1.75 -33.14
CA VAL A 186 -0.57 -0.35 -33.06
C VAL A 186 -1.25 -0.19 -31.70
N VAL A 187 -0.67 0.63 -30.83
CA VAL A 187 -1.27 0.97 -29.52
C VAL A 187 -2.72 1.43 -29.78
N PRO A 188 -3.74 0.68 -29.32
CA PRO A 188 -5.12 1.01 -29.62
C PRO A 188 -5.49 2.41 -29.12
N LEU A 189 -6.30 3.12 -29.90
CA LEU A 189 -6.94 4.37 -29.46
C LEU A 189 -7.72 4.06 -28.17
N GLY A 190 -7.30 4.61 -27.03
CA GLY A 190 -7.85 4.29 -25.70
C GLY A 190 -6.94 3.48 -24.76
N SER A 191 -5.65 3.32 -25.08
CA SER A 191 -4.68 2.83 -24.09
C SER A 191 -4.43 3.87 -22.99
N PRO A 192 -3.99 3.49 -21.78
CA PRO A 192 -3.60 4.46 -20.73
C PRO A 192 -2.50 5.42 -21.17
N VAL A 193 -1.64 4.97 -22.08
CA VAL A 193 -0.61 5.80 -22.70
C VAL A 193 -1.29 6.86 -23.56
N HIS A 194 -2.33 6.50 -24.31
CA HIS A 194 -3.15 7.40 -25.09
C HIS A 194 -4.02 8.33 -24.21
N ASP A 195 -4.51 7.89 -23.06
CA ASP A 195 -5.30 8.72 -22.12
C ASP A 195 -4.44 9.65 -21.28
N VAL A 196 -3.22 9.25 -20.94
CA VAL A 196 -2.20 10.15 -20.35
C VAL A 196 -1.78 11.20 -21.38
N LEU A 197 -1.63 10.81 -22.66
CA LEU A 197 -1.40 11.74 -23.77
C LEU A 197 -2.63 12.62 -24.07
N ALA A 198 -3.86 12.09 -24.01
CA ALA A 198 -5.09 12.85 -24.26
C ALA A 198 -5.45 13.78 -23.08
N GLY A 199 -5.13 13.38 -21.85
CA GLY A 199 -5.14 14.23 -20.67
C GLY A 199 -4.06 15.33 -20.73
N ALA A 200 -2.92 15.06 -21.37
CA ALA A 200 -1.95 16.10 -21.72
C ALA A 200 -2.51 17.07 -22.78
N VAL A 201 -3.33 16.60 -23.72
CA VAL A 201 -4.00 17.42 -24.76
C VAL A 201 -5.14 18.30 -24.21
N ARG A 202 -5.89 17.85 -23.19
CA ARG A 202 -6.91 18.67 -22.48
C ARG A 202 -6.34 19.52 -21.34
N GLY A 203 -5.07 19.35 -21.01
CA GLY A 203 -4.41 19.94 -19.84
C GLY A 203 -4.51 19.03 -18.59
N PRO A 204 -3.39 18.55 -18.01
CA PRO A 204 -3.38 17.66 -16.84
C PRO A 204 -4.11 18.20 -15.59
N ALA A 205 -4.23 19.52 -15.49
CA ALA A 205 -4.98 20.17 -14.42
C ALA A 205 -6.50 19.99 -14.57
N ALA A 206 -7.02 20.02 -15.80
CA ALA A 206 -8.45 19.94 -16.09
C ALA A 206 -9.02 18.52 -15.89
N SER A 207 -8.17 17.48 -15.97
CA SER A 207 -8.54 16.09 -15.72
C SER A 207 -8.35 15.65 -14.26
N GLY A 208 -7.95 16.56 -13.36
CA GLY A 208 -7.70 16.24 -11.95
C GLY A 208 -6.43 15.40 -11.69
N LEU A 209 -5.63 15.12 -12.72
CA LEU A 209 -4.41 14.29 -12.63
C LEU A 209 -3.34 14.90 -11.72
N MET A 210 -3.35 16.22 -11.56
CA MET A 210 -2.41 16.93 -10.68
C MET A 210 -2.95 17.06 -9.24
N GLY A 211 -4.24 16.79 -9.01
CA GLY A 211 -4.91 17.07 -7.74
C GLY A 211 -4.95 15.91 -6.76
N TYR A 212 -5.04 14.66 -7.22
CA TYR A 212 -5.20 13.52 -6.30
C TYR A 212 -3.95 13.27 -5.45
N GLY A 213 -2.74 13.51 -5.98
CA GLY A 213 -1.49 13.39 -5.23
C GLY A 213 -1.43 14.40 -4.08
N ALA A 214 -1.77 15.65 -4.38
CA ALA A 214 -1.89 16.73 -3.40
C ALA A 214 -2.92 16.41 -2.30
N LEU A 215 -4.08 15.85 -2.66
CA LEU A 215 -5.11 15.42 -1.72
C LEU A 215 -4.56 14.35 -0.76
N LEU A 216 -3.97 13.28 -1.29
CA LEU A 216 -3.46 12.17 -0.49
C LEU A 216 -2.32 12.59 0.45
N VAL A 217 -1.41 13.44 -0.02
CA VAL A 217 -0.34 14.03 0.82
C VAL A 217 -0.94 14.81 1.97
N THR A 218 -1.93 15.65 1.69
CA THR A 218 -2.56 16.50 2.70
C THR A 218 -3.26 15.64 3.77
N VAL A 219 -4.01 14.61 3.35
CA VAL A 219 -4.66 13.68 4.27
C VAL A 219 -3.62 12.91 5.10
N ALA A 220 -2.58 12.36 4.46
CA ALA A 220 -1.55 11.59 5.14
C ALA A 220 -0.79 12.41 6.18
N LEU A 221 -0.38 13.62 5.83
CA LEU A 221 0.32 14.52 6.75
C LEU A 221 -0.62 15.07 7.82
N GLY A 222 -1.91 15.28 7.51
CA GLY A 222 -2.92 15.64 8.50
C GLY A 222 -3.14 14.57 9.57
N VAL A 223 -3.01 13.29 9.20
CA VAL A 223 -3.06 12.16 10.15
C VAL A 223 -1.72 12.01 10.90
N ALA A 224 -0.58 12.18 10.22
CA ALA A 224 0.73 11.94 10.80
C ALA A 224 1.21 13.07 11.75
N ILE A 225 0.77 14.31 11.53
CA ILE A 225 1.21 15.48 12.30
C ILE A 225 0.25 15.73 13.47
N PRO A 226 0.72 15.72 14.73
CA PRO A 226 -0.13 15.92 15.90
C PRO A 226 -0.86 17.27 15.92
N ALA A 227 -2.11 17.27 16.38
CA ALA A 227 -2.97 18.46 16.44
C ALA A 227 -2.42 19.60 17.34
N ARG A 228 -1.52 19.30 18.28
CA ARG A 228 -0.91 20.30 19.17
C ARG A 228 0.30 21.05 18.58
N GLY A 229 0.68 20.76 17.33
CA GLY A 229 1.78 21.46 16.64
C GLY A 229 1.44 22.90 16.22
N SER A 230 2.47 23.69 15.89
CA SER A 230 2.31 25.05 15.37
C SER A 230 1.47 25.07 14.07
N ARG A 231 0.77 26.18 13.79
CA ARG A 231 -0.03 26.34 12.56
C ARG A 231 0.81 26.12 11.29
N ILE A 232 2.09 26.50 11.33
CA ILE A 232 3.05 26.28 10.24
C ILE A 232 3.25 24.79 9.97
N LEU A 233 3.41 23.97 11.02
CA LEU A 233 3.57 22.52 10.87
C LEU A 233 2.28 21.85 10.39
N ARG A 234 1.12 22.34 10.84
CA ARG A 234 -0.18 21.73 10.54
C ARG A 234 -0.74 22.09 9.17
N ILE A 235 -0.45 23.28 8.65
CA ILE A 235 -1.02 23.79 7.38
C ILE A 235 0.08 24.03 6.37
N GLY A 236 1.16 24.72 6.77
CA GLY A 236 2.25 25.07 5.86
C GLY A 236 2.95 23.85 5.27
N VAL A 237 3.28 22.86 6.10
CA VAL A 237 3.96 21.63 5.62
C VAL A 237 3.08 20.82 4.66
N PRO A 238 1.80 20.51 4.96
CA PRO A 238 0.92 19.84 3.99
C PRO A 238 0.71 20.62 2.68
N VAL A 239 0.54 21.94 2.75
CA VAL A 239 0.37 22.78 1.55
C VAL A 239 1.62 22.77 0.67
N LEU A 240 2.80 22.94 1.28
CA LEU A 240 4.07 22.86 0.55
C LEU A 240 4.27 21.46 -0.06
N ALA A 241 4.00 20.42 0.71
CA ALA A 241 4.11 19.04 0.26
C ALA A 241 3.13 18.74 -0.90
N ALA A 242 1.89 19.24 -0.83
CA ALA A 242 0.91 19.15 -1.91
C ALA A 242 1.43 19.86 -3.18
N ALA A 243 1.97 21.07 -3.06
CA ALA A 243 2.56 21.80 -4.19
C ALA A 243 3.73 21.03 -4.82
N LEU A 244 4.56 20.35 -4.02
CA LEU A 244 5.69 19.54 -4.50
C LEU A 244 5.27 18.30 -5.31
N THR A 245 4.03 17.82 -5.19
CA THR A 245 3.56 16.68 -6.00
C THR A 245 3.47 17.02 -7.49
N VAL A 246 3.25 18.30 -7.83
CA VAL A 246 3.12 18.79 -9.21
C VAL A 246 4.43 18.71 -10.00
N PRO A 247 5.55 19.33 -9.58
CA PRO A 247 6.82 19.20 -10.30
C PRO A 247 7.32 17.75 -10.30
N LEU A 248 7.08 17.00 -9.22
CA LEU A 248 7.48 15.60 -9.15
C LEU A 248 6.74 14.72 -10.16
N TRP A 249 5.44 15.00 -10.41
CA TRP A 249 4.70 14.34 -11.47
C TRP A 249 5.38 14.51 -12.83
N TRP A 250 5.84 15.72 -13.16
CA TRP A 250 6.56 16.01 -14.41
C TRP A 250 7.88 15.27 -14.51
N VAL A 251 8.64 15.20 -13.41
CA VAL A 251 9.90 14.44 -13.38
C VAL A 251 9.67 12.96 -13.64
N ILE A 252 8.65 12.37 -13.01
CA ILE A 252 8.34 10.93 -13.14
C ILE A 252 7.88 10.59 -14.56
N THR A 253 7.03 11.43 -15.14
CA THR A 253 6.56 11.22 -16.52
C THR A 253 7.69 11.43 -17.54
N ALA A 254 8.60 12.38 -17.30
CA ALA A 254 9.74 12.63 -18.17
C ALA A 254 10.70 11.43 -18.26
N VAL A 255 10.85 10.64 -17.19
CA VAL A 255 11.66 9.41 -17.20
C VAL A 255 10.89 8.18 -17.70
N GLY A 256 9.69 8.36 -18.23
CA GLY A 256 8.89 7.29 -18.83
C GLY A 256 8.21 6.36 -17.83
N VAL A 257 8.14 6.75 -16.54
CA VAL A 257 7.45 5.97 -15.50
C VAL A 257 6.02 6.47 -15.38
N ALA A 258 5.06 5.54 -15.29
CA ALA A 258 3.67 5.89 -15.02
C ALA A 258 3.56 6.52 -13.63
N PRO A 259 3.04 7.75 -13.51
CA PRO A 259 3.14 8.51 -12.27
C PRO A 259 2.30 7.91 -11.14
N TYR A 260 1.12 7.34 -11.43
CA TYR A 260 0.19 6.81 -10.42
C TYR A 260 0.19 7.67 -9.15
N THR A 261 0.31 7.08 -7.96
CA THR A 261 0.43 7.85 -6.71
C THR A 261 1.89 8.03 -6.24
N TRP A 262 2.89 7.83 -7.12
CA TRP A 262 4.30 8.04 -6.77
C TRP A 262 4.60 9.44 -6.22
N PRO A 263 4.07 10.55 -6.80
CA PRO A 263 4.30 11.87 -6.24
C PRO A 263 3.88 11.97 -4.77
N PHE A 264 2.74 11.38 -4.43
CA PHE A 264 2.25 11.31 -3.06
C PHE A 264 3.18 10.50 -2.15
N VAL A 265 3.57 9.30 -2.58
CA VAL A 265 4.40 8.39 -1.77
C VAL A 265 5.76 9.01 -1.46
N LEU A 266 6.45 9.52 -2.48
CA LEU A 266 7.80 10.06 -2.34
C LEU A 266 7.83 11.34 -1.51
N VAL A 267 6.88 12.25 -1.71
CA VAL A 267 6.78 13.48 -0.91
C VAL A 267 6.49 13.14 0.55
N THR A 268 5.53 12.25 0.80
CA THR A 268 5.16 11.86 2.17
C THR A 268 6.32 11.17 2.88
N TRP A 269 7.01 10.23 2.23
CA TRP A 269 8.21 9.60 2.78
C TRP A 269 9.31 10.61 3.09
N THR A 270 9.54 11.57 2.19
CA THR A 270 10.55 12.62 2.41
C THR A 270 10.23 13.42 3.67
N VAL A 271 8.99 13.89 3.83
CA VAL A 271 8.58 14.66 5.02
C VAL A 271 8.70 13.83 6.30
N LEU A 272 8.24 12.58 6.29
CA LEU A 272 8.31 11.70 7.46
C LEU A 272 9.76 11.32 7.84
N ALA A 273 10.61 11.08 6.85
CA ALA A 273 12.03 10.77 7.07
C ALA A 273 12.80 11.97 7.63
N LEU A 274 12.51 13.19 7.15
CA LEU A 274 13.10 14.41 7.70
C LEU A 274 12.67 14.63 9.15
N ARG A 275 11.38 14.41 9.44
CA ARG A 275 10.85 14.52 10.80
C ARG A 275 11.47 13.49 11.76
N SER A 276 11.62 12.24 11.34
CA SER A 276 12.21 11.20 12.20
C SER A 276 13.68 11.47 12.51
N ARG A 277 14.44 12.04 11.57
CA ARG A 277 15.82 12.50 11.80
C ARG A 277 15.88 13.65 12.80
N GLN A 278 14.99 14.63 12.67
CA GLN A 278 14.94 15.77 13.60
C GLN A 278 14.60 15.35 15.04
N TRP A 279 13.69 14.39 15.20
CA TRP A 279 13.34 13.84 16.51
C TRP A 279 14.55 13.19 17.19
N ARG A 280 15.24 12.30 16.47
CA ARG A 280 16.43 11.60 16.99
C ARG A 280 17.58 12.55 17.33
N ALA A 281 17.78 13.60 16.54
CA ALA A 281 18.76 14.64 16.85
C ALA A 281 18.37 15.51 18.05
N GLY A 282 17.08 15.59 18.38
CA GLY A 282 16.58 16.26 19.58
C GLY A 282 16.83 15.45 20.85
N GLU A 283 16.55 14.14 20.82
CA GLU A 283 16.82 13.21 21.92
C GLU A 283 18.30 13.18 22.28
N ALA A 284 19.19 13.08 21.28
CA ALA A 284 20.64 13.10 21.50
C ALA A 284 21.14 14.35 22.24
N ARG A 285 20.49 15.51 22.03
CA ARG A 285 20.84 16.76 22.73
C ARG A 285 20.26 16.88 24.13
N HIS A 286 19.26 16.06 24.47
CA HIS A 286 18.68 16.03 25.82
C HIS A 286 19.45 15.09 26.74
N ASP A 287 20.05 14.01 26.23
CA ASP A 287 20.88 13.09 27.01
C ASP A 287 22.28 13.65 27.33
N GLU A 288 22.73 14.68 26.61
CA GLU A 288 24.01 15.39 26.84
C GLU A 288 23.91 16.53 27.88
N ARG A 289 22.73 16.78 28.46
CA ARG A 289 22.48 17.84 29.46
C ARG A 289 22.07 17.28 30.80
#